data_AF-A0A523JRG9-F1
#
_entry.id   AF-A0A523JRG9-F1
#
_cell.length_a   1.000
_cell.length_b   1.000
_cell.length_c   1.000
_cell.angle_alpha   90.00
_cell.angle_beta   90.00
_cell.angle_gamma   90.00
#
_symmetry.space_group_name_H-M   'P 1'
#
loop_
_entity.id
_entity.type
_entity.pdbx_description
1 polymer ?
#
loop_
_entity_poly.entity_id
_entity_poly.type
_entity_poly.pdbx_seq_one_letter_code
_entity_poly.pdbx_strand_id
1 'polypeptide(L)'
;MSAWHRYFDADVPVARLRLFSTVFLLLLAFDACFVMSWRGFAYGEAGFNVAHFAWLDAIQPLPSSASYIGLLLLAGIVAVVMALAGVSRWRAITLCGLFSYGWMQSQLDTYQHHYFISLILFCLIFFPKVDRTVPASRRVAGRGYALLGTTVAVLYFFTAIAKMDAVWLRGDTMRRIDRVHGNLAPLEEFFAGLGVGPDAFWSVLATQVIPLELFMSGAYLFAVATRGHSDSRTRNLCWLALVAAVGLHGGIEFFGLKIGMFSYYMLLLAFVFFLPTRVVVAVAGAVRWPVDALLAAVGSFVSGRAGILGLSGVAAVLLLGVGLAADLPGSFGACGLAAAGVVVAGGLAAGRNRGSKPSDPIFAAGVAAVLLLWGLSLSHVRFEFYGYRGTWLTRSGDVAGGLAAFEKARRYAPPDVLLNEQLQPVRDLPRKDVAPPQKSSERLQQTP
;
A
#
# COMPACT_ATOMS: atom_id res chain seq x y z
N MET A 1 -3.33 -22.14 -32.17
CA MET A 1 -3.27 -21.56 -30.80
C MET A 1 -4.65 -21.05 -30.41
N SER A 2 -5.12 -21.33 -29.19
CA SER A 2 -6.42 -20.86 -28.68
C SER A 2 -6.41 -19.35 -28.39
N ALA A 3 -7.60 -18.73 -28.30
CA ALA A 3 -7.74 -17.32 -27.91
C ALA A 3 -7.12 -17.05 -26.53
N TRP A 4 -7.31 -17.97 -25.58
CA TRP A 4 -6.73 -17.93 -24.24
C TRP A 4 -5.20 -17.87 -24.25
N HIS A 5 -4.55 -18.74 -25.03
CA HIS A 5 -3.10 -18.73 -25.19
C HIS A 5 -2.63 -17.41 -25.83
N ARG A 6 -3.38 -16.85 -26.79
CA ARG A 6 -3.03 -15.55 -27.39
C ARG A 6 -3.12 -14.38 -26.41
N TYR A 7 -4.05 -14.43 -25.46
CA TYR A 7 -4.25 -13.41 -24.44
C TYR A 7 -3.18 -13.47 -23.36
N PHE A 8 -2.98 -14.63 -22.72
CA PHE A 8 -2.05 -14.76 -21.59
C PHE A 8 -0.58 -14.80 -21.99
N ASP A 9 -0.25 -15.32 -23.17
CA ASP A 9 1.13 -15.39 -23.65
C ASP A 9 1.48 -14.23 -24.60
N ALA A 10 0.67 -13.17 -24.61
CA ALA A 10 1.01 -11.95 -25.33
C ALA A 10 2.30 -11.33 -24.77
N ASP A 11 3.19 -10.94 -25.67
CA ASP A 11 4.41 -10.24 -25.31
C ASP A 11 4.11 -8.80 -24.83
N VAL A 12 4.72 -8.39 -23.73
CA VAL A 12 4.58 -7.05 -23.15
C VAL A 12 5.92 -6.31 -23.12
N PRO A 13 5.97 -5.01 -23.44
CA PRO A 13 7.19 -4.21 -23.28
C PRO A 13 7.66 -4.20 -21.83
N VAL A 14 8.96 -4.43 -21.62
CA VAL A 14 9.64 -4.41 -20.32
C VAL A 14 9.39 -3.09 -19.57
N ALA A 15 9.31 -1.97 -20.28
CA ALA A 15 9.01 -0.66 -19.70
C ALA A 15 7.70 -0.63 -18.89
N ARG A 16 6.64 -1.31 -19.35
CA ARG A 16 5.35 -1.37 -18.62
C ARG A 16 5.50 -2.12 -17.30
N LEU A 17 6.17 -3.27 -17.34
CA LEU A 17 6.43 -4.07 -16.14
C LEU A 17 7.29 -3.32 -15.13
N ARG A 18 8.35 -2.64 -15.60
CA ARG A 18 9.23 -1.84 -14.74
C ARG A 18 8.55 -0.64 -14.14
N LEU A 19 7.85 0.15 -14.96
CA LEU A 19 7.13 1.33 -14.49
C LEU A 19 6.11 0.92 -13.43
N PHE A 20 5.29 -0.09 -13.75
CA PHE A 20 4.30 -0.62 -12.83
C PHE A 20 4.94 -1.08 -11.53
N SER A 21 5.84 -2.06 -11.59
CA SER A 21 6.44 -2.62 -10.37
C SER A 21 7.17 -1.57 -9.55
N THR A 22 7.94 -0.67 -10.16
CA THR A 22 8.69 0.35 -9.43
C THR A 22 7.74 1.29 -8.69
N VAL A 23 6.77 1.90 -9.39
CA VAL A 23 5.89 2.90 -8.78
C VAL A 23 4.89 2.25 -7.83
N PHE A 24 4.32 1.09 -8.20
CA PHE A 24 3.38 0.35 -7.35
C PHE A 24 4.02 -0.05 -6.03
N LEU A 25 5.25 -0.58 -6.06
CA LEU A 25 5.94 -1.03 -4.85
C LEU A 25 6.39 0.14 -3.96
N LEU A 26 6.72 1.30 -4.55
CA LEU A 26 7.00 2.51 -3.77
C LEU A 26 5.73 3.07 -3.12
N LEU A 27 4.60 3.10 -3.85
CA LEU A 27 3.30 3.46 -3.30
C LEU A 27 2.90 2.50 -2.18
N LEU A 28 3.06 1.20 -2.38
CA LEU A 28 2.79 0.17 -1.37
C LEU A 28 3.66 0.34 -0.11
N ALA A 29 4.95 0.65 -0.29
CA ALA A 29 5.83 0.90 0.83
C ALA A 29 5.39 2.14 1.63
N PHE A 30 5.00 3.20 0.93
CA PHE A 30 4.48 4.40 1.57
C PHE A 30 3.18 4.12 2.33
N ASP A 31 2.24 3.43 1.69
CA ASP A 31 0.94 3.07 2.22
C ASP A 31 1.08 2.20 3.48
N ALA A 32 1.85 1.11 3.39
CA ALA A 32 2.09 0.22 4.52
C ALA A 32 2.78 0.93 5.70
N CYS A 33 3.87 1.68 5.44
CA CYS A 33 4.69 2.26 6.50
C CYS A 33 4.08 3.52 7.14
N PHE A 34 3.30 4.31 6.40
CA PHE A 34 2.88 5.64 6.87
C PHE A 34 1.37 5.82 6.93
N VAL A 35 0.61 5.22 6.02
CA VAL A 35 -0.86 5.38 5.97
C VAL A 35 -1.56 4.32 6.82
N MET A 36 -1.08 3.08 6.78
CA MET A 36 -1.69 1.95 7.50
C MET A 36 -1.15 1.78 8.93
N SER A 37 0.14 2.06 9.13
CA SER A 37 0.85 1.69 10.37
C SER A 37 0.26 2.29 11.66
N TRP A 38 -0.31 3.50 11.60
CA TRP A 38 -0.91 4.11 12.80
C TRP A 38 -2.09 3.29 13.33
N ARG A 39 -2.88 2.64 12.46
CA ARG A 39 -4.02 1.78 12.81
C ARG A 39 -3.63 0.55 13.62
N GLY A 40 -2.34 0.20 13.60
CA GLY A 40 -1.79 -0.87 14.41
C GLY A 40 -2.07 -0.72 15.90
N PHE A 41 -2.42 0.48 16.39
CA PHE A 41 -2.68 0.72 17.81
C PHE A 41 -3.82 -0.15 18.35
N ALA A 42 -4.78 -0.51 17.51
CA ALA A 42 -5.97 -1.27 17.89
C ALA A 42 -5.77 -2.79 17.83
N TYR A 43 -4.71 -3.27 17.18
CA TYR A 43 -4.47 -4.71 17.01
C TYR A 43 -4.12 -5.38 18.33
N GLY A 44 -4.87 -6.43 18.69
CA GLY A 44 -4.69 -7.21 19.91
C GLY A 44 -5.26 -6.58 21.17
N GLU A 45 -5.79 -5.36 21.09
CA GLU A 45 -6.39 -4.67 22.24
C GLU A 45 -7.83 -5.19 22.46
N ALA A 46 -8.22 -5.34 23.74
CA ALA A 46 -9.53 -5.86 24.15
C ALA A 46 -9.93 -7.24 23.58
N GLY A 47 -8.97 -8.03 23.09
CA GLY A 47 -9.23 -9.34 22.48
C GLY A 47 -9.98 -9.28 21.14
N PHE A 48 -10.15 -8.09 20.55
CA PHE A 48 -10.86 -7.91 19.29
C PHE A 48 -9.89 -8.03 18.10
N ASN A 49 -9.66 -9.26 17.65
CA ASN A 49 -9.04 -9.56 16.35
C ASN A 49 -9.91 -10.63 15.68
N VAL A 50 -10.87 -10.19 14.89
CA VAL A 50 -11.67 -11.09 14.05
C VAL A 50 -10.98 -11.17 12.71
N ALA A 51 -10.43 -12.32 12.33
CA ALA A 51 -9.83 -12.45 11.02
C ALA A 51 -10.89 -12.35 9.91
N HIS A 52 -10.46 -12.03 8.69
CA HIS A 52 -11.33 -12.10 7.51
C HIS A 52 -11.76 -13.54 7.18
N PHE A 53 -11.01 -14.53 7.67
CA PHE A 53 -11.28 -15.94 7.46
C PHE A 53 -11.22 -16.70 8.79
N ALA A 54 -12.30 -17.39 9.15
CA ALA A 54 -12.44 -18.06 10.44
C ALA A 54 -11.31 -19.07 10.77
N TRP A 55 -10.72 -19.71 9.76
CA TRP A 55 -9.61 -20.65 9.98
C TRP A 55 -8.31 -19.95 10.43
N LEU A 56 -8.16 -18.64 10.19
CA LEU A 56 -7.03 -17.86 10.68
C LEU A 56 -7.12 -17.57 12.18
N ASP A 57 -8.33 -17.55 12.76
CA ASP A 57 -8.52 -17.36 14.20
C ASP A 57 -7.90 -18.54 15.00
N ALA A 58 -7.73 -19.69 14.35
CA ALA A 58 -7.03 -20.85 14.90
C ALA A 58 -5.50 -20.67 14.94
N ILE A 59 -4.93 -19.70 14.21
CA ILE A 59 -3.50 -19.42 14.20
C ILE A 59 -3.18 -18.48 15.37
N GLN A 60 -2.71 -19.07 16.47
CA GLN A 60 -2.22 -18.34 17.64
C GLN A 60 -0.70 -18.08 17.56
N PRO A 61 -0.19 -16.99 18.18
CA PRO A 61 -0.94 -15.96 18.87
C PRO A 61 -1.66 -15.00 17.91
N LEU A 62 -2.80 -14.45 18.34
CA LEU A 62 -3.45 -13.35 17.62
C LEU A 62 -2.46 -12.17 17.43
N PRO A 63 -2.57 -11.42 16.32
CA PRO A 63 -1.64 -10.34 16.06
C PRO A 63 -1.74 -9.25 17.12
N SER A 64 -0.61 -8.98 17.76
CA SER A 64 -0.41 -7.79 18.60
C SER A 64 -0.16 -6.56 17.72
N SER A 65 -0.28 -5.36 18.30
CA SER A 65 0.14 -4.12 17.64
C SER A 65 1.58 -4.21 17.12
N ALA A 66 2.47 -4.83 17.90
CA ALA A 66 3.88 -4.99 17.53
C ALA A 66 4.07 -5.92 16.32
N SER A 67 3.38 -7.07 16.28
CA SER A 67 3.52 -7.99 15.16
C SER A 67 2.90 -7.43 13.88
N TYR A 68 1.77 -6.71 13.97
CA TYR A 68 1.15 -6.07 12.82
C TYR A 68 2.01 -4.95 12.23
N ILE A 69 2.46 -3.99 13.05
CA ILE A 69 3.32 -2.89 12.59
C ILE A 69 4.65 -3.44 12.06
N GLY A 70 5.26 -4.39 12.78
CA GLY A 70 6.49 -5.02 12.33
C GLY A 70 6.34 -5.67 10.95
N LEU A 71 5.21 -6.34 10.71
CA LEU A 71 4.91 -6.94 9.42
C LEU A 71 4.69 -5.90 8.31
N LEU A 72 3.98 -4.79 8.57
CA LEU A 72 3.82 -3.70 7.61
C LEU A 72 5.16 -3.05 7.25
N LEU A 73 6.00 -2.77 8.25
CA LEU A 73 7.34 -2.20 8.04
C LEU A 73 8.22 -3.15 7.24
N LEU A 74 8.21 -4.45 7.55
CA LEU A 74 8.95 -5.46 6.79
C LEU A 74 8.44 -5.55 5.34
N ALA A 75 7.12 -5.53 5.13
CA ALA A 75 6.54 -5.50 3.79
C ALA A 75 6.98 -4.25 3.02
N GLY A 76 6.96 -3.06 3.64
CA GLY A 76 7.44 -1.83 3.04
C GLY A 76 8.93 -1.88 2.66
N ILE A 77 9.79 -2.40 3.54
CA ILE A 77 11.22 -2.59 3.24
C ILE A 77 11.42 -3.53 2.05
N VAL A 78 10.73 -4.68 2.04
CA VAL A 78 10.81 -5.64 0.93
C VAL A 78 10.30 -5.02 -0.37
N ALA A 79 9.23 -4.22 -0.32
CA ALA A 79 8.68 -3.53 -1.46
C ALA A 79 9.68 -2.51 -2.05
N VAL A 80 10.33 -1.68 -1.22
CA VAL A 80 11.40 -0.77 -1.68
C VAL A 80 12.56 -1.55 -2.29
N VAL A 81 13.01 -2.63 -1.64
CA VAL A 81 14.08 -3.48 -2.17
C VAL A 81 13.72 -4.02 -3.56
N MET A 82 12.50 -4.47 -3.75
CA MET A 82 11.99 -4.95 -5.05
C MET A 82 11.85 -3.82 -6.08
N ALA A 83 11.39 -2.62 -5.66
CA ALA A 83 11.26 -1.46 -6.54
C ALA A 83 12.62 -1.03 -7.11
N LEU A 84 13.67 -1.05 -6.28
CA LEU A 84 15.00 -0.59 -6.66
C LEU A 84 15.83 -1.68 -7.35
N ALA A 85 15.87 -2.89 -6.80
CA ALA A 85 16.69 -3.99 -7.30
C ALA A 85 15.93 -4.93 -8.28
N GLY A 86 14.70 -4.59 -8.64
CA GLY A 86 13.84 -5.35 -9.54
C GLY A 86 13.07 -6.48 -8.83
N VAL A 87 12.03 -6.97 -9.51
CA VAL A 87 11.15 -8.03 -9.00
C VAL A 87 11.78 -9.40 -9.22
N SER A 88 11.76 -10.24 -8.18
CA SER A 88 11.99 -11.69 -8.32
C SER A 88 10.82 -12.46 -7.74
N ARG A 89 10.58 -13.67 -8.25
CA ARG A 89 9.46 -14.52 -7.81
C ARG A 89 9.43 -14.73 -6.31
N TRP A 90 10.56 -15.07 -5.70
CA TRP A 90 10.62 -15.30 -4.26
C TRP A 90 10.33 -14.05 -3.43
N ARG A 91 10.87 -12.88 -3.83
CA ARG A 91 10.56 -11.63 -3.13
C ARG A 91 9.08 -11.24 -3.30
N ALA A 92 8.50 -11.46 -4.48
CA ALA A 92 7.07 -11.24 -4.71
C ALA A 92 6.20 -12.18 -3.86
N ILE A 93 6.56 -13.47 -3.74
CA ILE A 93 5.87 -14.42 -2.84
C ILE A 93 5.97 -13.95 -1.39
N THR A 94 7.16 -13.56 -0.93
CA THR A 94 7.37 -13.05 0.43
C THR A 94 6.53 -11.80 0.69
N LEU A 95 6.58 -10.82 -0.22
CA LEU A 95 5.81 -9.58 -0.07
C LEU A 95 4.30 -9.82 -0.11
N CYS A 96 3.82 -10.65 -1.04
CA CYS A 96 2.43 -11.06 -1.13
C CYS A 96 1.99 -11.74 0.18
N GLY A 97 2.78 -12.67 0.70
CA GLY A 97 2.49 -13.36 1.95
C GLY A 97 2.45 -12.41 3.14
N LEU A 98 3.46 -11.56 3.30
CA LEU A 98 3.52 -10.56 4.37
C LEU A 98 2.30 -9.63 4.33
N PHE A 99 2.09 -8.93 3.21
CA PHE A 99 1.02 -7.95 3.11
C PHE A 99 -0.36 -8.58 3.23
N SER A 100 -0.61 -9.70 2.54
CA SER A 100 -1.91 -10.38 2.60
C SER A 100 -2.19 -10.90 4.00
N TYR A 101 -1.18 -11.48 4.67
CA TYR A 101 -1.35 -11.93 6.05
C TYR A 101 -1.71 -10.76 6.98
N GLY A 102 -1.04 -9.61 6.86
CA GLY A 102 -1.37 -8.42 7.65
C GLY A 102 -2.83 -7.98 7.50
N TRP A 103 -3.34 -7.94 6.27
CA TRP A 103 -4.74 -7.61 5.98
C TRP A 103 -5.70 -8.69 6.52
N MET A 104 -5.46 -9.97 6.20
CA MET A 104 -6.38 -11.07 6.51
C MET A 104 -6.60 -11.29 8.02
N GLN A 105 -5.64 -10.89 8.85
CA GLN A 105 -5.63 -11.17 10.28
C GLN A 105 -6.61 -10.33 11.11
N SER A 106 -7.16 -9.24 10.58
CA SER A 106 -8.14 -8.44 11.33
C SER A 106 -9.11 -7.67 10.43
N GLN A 107 -10.39 -7.75 10.77
CA GLN A 107 -11.46 -6.91 10.22
C GLN A 107 -11.39 -5.46 10.73
N LEU A 108 -10.40 -5.07 11.54
CA LEU A 108 -10.06 -3.66 11.73
C LEU A 108 -9.67 -2.99 10.40
N ASP A 109 -9.22 -3.79 9.45
CA ASP A 109 -8.97 -3.40 8.07
C ASP A 109 -10.03 -3.98 7.13
N THR A 110 -11.19 -3.30 7.04
CA THR A 110 -12.29 -3.68 6.14
C THR A 110 -12.14 -3.12 4.72
N TYR A 111 -11.03 -2.45 4.40
CA TYR A 111 -10.88 -1.82 3.10
C TYR A 111 -10.72 -2.86 2.00
N GLN A 112 -11.73 -2.95 1.13
CA GLN A 112 -11.74 -3.84 -0.04
C GLN A 112 -10.54 -3.59 -0.97
N HIS A 113 -9.96 -2.39 -0.96
CA HIS A 113 -8.79 -2.09 -1.78
C HIS A 113 -7.50 -2.75 -1.27
N HIS A 114 -7.34 -3.04 0.03
CA HIS A 114 -6.18 -3.79 0.52
C HIS A 114 -6.25 -5.27 0.11
N TYR A 115 -7.45 -5.85 0.02
CA TYR A 115 -7.65 -7.15 -0.62
C TYR A 115 -7.23 -7.11 -2.10
N PHE A 116 -7.63 -6.07 -2.84
CA PHE A 116 -7.23 -5.91 -4.23
C PHE A 116 -5.71 -5.74 -4.40
N ILE A 117 -5.03 -5.00 -3.51
CA ILE A 117 -3.56 -4.91 -3.48
C ILE A 117 -2.93 -6.29 -3.27
N SER A 118 -3.52 -7.14 -2.43
CA SER A 118 -3.08 -8.53 -2.25
C SER A 118 -3.17 -9.34 -3.55
N LEU A 119 -4.25 -9.16 -4.33
CA LEU A 119 -4.39 -9.77 -5.65
C LEU A 119 -3.36 -9.24 -6.66
N ILE A 120 -3.03 -7.94 -6.61
CA ILE A 120 -1.97 -7.36 -7.45
C ILE A 120 -0.61 -7.96 -7.09
N LEU A 121 -0.29 -8.07 -5.80
CA LEU A 121 0.95 -8.69 -5.33
C LEU A 121 1.05 -10.15 -5.78
N PHE A 122 -0.07 -10.89 -5.77
CA PHE A 122 -0.14 -12.22 -6.35
C PHE A 122 0.18 -12.20 -7.86
N CYS A 123 -0.32 -11.23 -8.62
CA CYS A 123 0.01 -11.08 -10.04
C CYS A 123 1.52 -10.90 -10.28
N LEU A 124 2.22 -10.16 -9.40
CA LEU A 124 3.68 -9.95 -9.49
C LEU A 124 4.51 -11.24 -9.40
N ILE A 125 3.98 -12.30 -8.78
CA ILE A 125 4.64 -13.62 -8.70
C ILE A 125 4.86 -14.21 -10.12
N PHE A 126 3.96 -13.87 -11.05
CA PHE A 126 3.96 -14.34 -12.44
C PHE A 126 4.67 -13.36 -13.39
N PHE A 127 5.21 -12.25 -12.91
CA PHE A 127 6.01 -11.35 -13.73
C PHE A 127 7.33 -12.04 -14.13
N PRO A 128 7.79 -11.88 -15.38
CA PRO A 128 9.10 -12.35 -15.77
C PRO A 128 10.19 -11.62 -14.96
N LYS A 129 11.32 -12.29 -14.74
CA LYS A 129 12.49 -11.64 -14.15
C LYS A 129 13.02 -10.59 -15.14
N VAL A 130 12.88 -9.32 -14.75
CA VAL A 130 13.40 -8.18 -15.50
C VAL A 130 14.39 -7.46 -14.60
N ASP A 131 15.68 -7.67 -14.83
CA ASP A 131 16.73 -6.84 -14.21
C ASP A 131 17.01 -5.59 -15.05
N ARG A 132 17.79 -4.64 -14.53
CA ARG A 132 18.12 -3.37 -15.21
C ARG A 132 18.86 -3.52 -16.54
N THR A 133 19.49 -4.68 -16.81
CA THR A 133 20.29 -4.88 -18.04
C THR A 133 19.44 -5.09 -19.28
N VAL A 134 18.17 -5.49 -19.09
CA VAL A 134 17.25 -5.71 -20.21
C VAL A 134 16.82 -4.36 -20.82
N PRO A 135 16.84 -4.17 -22.16
CA PRO A 135 16.35 -2.93 -22.76
C PRO A 135 14.86 -2.70 -22.45
N ALA A 136 14.48 -1.45 -22.15
CA ALA A 136 13.09 -1.09 -21.82
C ALA A 136 12.10 -1.36 -22.97
N SER A 137 12.58 -1.31 -24.22
CA SER A 137 11.83 -1.60 -25.44
C SER A 137 11.69 -3.10 -25.72
N ARG A 138 12.49 -3.96 -25.09
CA ARG A 138 12.40 -5.42 -25.27
C ARG A 138 11.03 -5.90 -24.81
N ARG A 139 10.47 -6.88 -25.53
CA ARG A 139 9.23 -7.54 -25.12
C ARG A 139 9.52 -8.90 -24.47
N VAL A 140 8.69 -9.26 -23.50
CA VAL A 140 8.81 -10.50 -22.71
C VAL A 140 7.43 -11.10 -22.49
N ALA A 141 7.36 -12.38 -22.13
CA ALA A 141 6.09 -13.07 -21.86
C ALA A 141 5.25 -12.32 -20.81
N GLY A 142 4.00 -12.01 -21.16
CA GLY A 142 3.12 -11.12 -20.40
C GLY A 142 2.12 -11.78 -19.46
N ARG A 143 2.30 -13.06 -19.04
CA ARG A 143 1.30 -13.78 -18.22
C ARG A 143 0.83 -13.02 -16.98
N GLY A 144 1.78 -12.54 -16.16
CA GLY A 144 1.44 -11.75 -14.98
C GLY A 144 0.78 -10.41 -15.32
N TYR A 145 1.13 -9.80 -16.45
CA TYR A 145 0.53 -8.55 -16.93
C TYR A 145 -0.91 -8.76 -17.42
N ALA A 146 -1.15 -9.86 -18.14
CA ALA A 146 -2.48 -10.26 -18.57
C ALA A 146 -3.38 -10.61 -17.38
N LEU A 147 -2.84 -11.36 -16.40
CA LEU A 147 -3.54 -11.64 -15.14
C LEU A 147 -3.90 -10.36 -14.40
N LEU A 148 -2.96 -9.42 -14.27
CA LEU A 148 -3.20 -8.11 -13.68
C LEU A 148 -4.33 -7.35 -14.39
N GLY A 149 -4.28 -7.25 -15.72
CA GLY A 149 -5.33 -6.59 -16.50
C GLY A 149 -6.71 -7.24 -16.31
N THR A 150 -6.77 -8.57 -16.27
CA THR A 150 -8.00 -9.32 -15.98
C THR A 150 -8.50 -9.05 -14.56
N THR A 151 -7.61 -9.05 -13.55
CA THR A 151 -7.97 -8.75 -12.16
C THR A 151 -8.57 -7.34 -12.03
N VAL A 152 -7.97 -6.35 -12.70
CA VAL A 152 -8.49 -4.97 -12.73
C VAL A 152 -9.85 -4.92 -13.44
N ALA A 153 -10.01 -5.63 -14.55
CA ALA A 153 -11.27 -5.68 -15.28
C ALA A 153 -12.40 -6.30 -14.45
N VAL A 154 -12.12 -7.39 -13.73
CA VAL A 154 -13.07 -8.03 -12.80
C VAL A 154 -13.45 -7.06 -11.69
N LEU A 155 -12.49 -6.32 -11.13
CA LEU A 155 -12.78 -5.31 -10.11
C LEU A 155 -13.80 -4.28 -10.63
N TYR A 156 -13.52 -3.64 -11.77
CA TYR A 156 -14.43 -2.64 -12.34
C TYR A 156 -15.80 -3.20 -12.69
N PHE A 157 -15.85 -4.43 -13.19
CA PHE A 157 -17.12 -5.10 -13.48
C PHE A 157 -17.94 -5.32 -12.19
N PHE A 158 -17.28 -5.82 -11.14
CA PHE A 158 -17.93 -6.06 -9.86
C PHE A 158 -18.37 -4.76 -9.19
N THR A 159 -17.56 -3.69 -9.24
CA THR A 159 -17.95 -2.39 -8.69
C THR A 159 -19.13 -1.79 -9.43
N ALA A 160 -19.25 -2.03 -10.74
CA ALA A 160 -20.41 -1.58 -11.50
C ALA A 160 -21.68 -2.32 -11.06
N ILE A 161 -21.61 -3.64 -10.87
CA ILE A 161 -22.72 -4.45 -10.36
C ILE A 161 -23.12 -4.01 -8.95
N ALA A 162 -22.14 -3.80 -8.07
CA ALA A 162 -22.39 -3.37 -6.69
C ALA A 162 -23.15 -2.04 -6.60
N LYS A 163 -23.03 -1.19 -7.63
CA LYS A 163 -23.70 0.11 -7.74
C LYS A 163 -25.06 0.06 -8.43
N MET A 164 -25.52 -1.13 -8.85
CA MET A 164 -26.87 -1.32 -9.40
C MET A 164 -27.94 -1.51 -8.31
N ASP A 165 -27.58 -1.40 -7.03
CA ASP A 165 -28.55 -1.46 -5.94
C ASP A 165 -29.45 -0.21 -5.92
N ALA A 166 -30.68 -0.36 -5.43
CA ALA A 166 -31.68 0.71 -5.47
C ALA A 166 -31.27 1.97 -4.67
N VAL A 167 -30.47 1.84 -3.62
CA VAL A 167 -30.01 2.98 -2.80
C VAL A 167 -28.98 3.79 -3.58
N TRP A 168 -28.07 3.11 -4.29
CA TRP A 168 -27.12 3.79 -5.18
C TRP A 168 -27.81 4.46 -6.37
N LEU A 169 -28.70 3.75 -7.08
CA LEU A 169 -29.37 4.26 -8.28
C LEU A 169 -30.18 5.54 -8.02
N ARG A 170 -30.76 5.69 -6.82
CA ARG A 170 -31.48 6.90 -6.42
C ARG A 170 -30.57 8.05 -5.98
N GLY A 171 -29.27 7.82 -5.85
CA GLY A 171 -28.30 8.81 -5.38
C GLY A 171 -28.25 9.00 -3.86
N ASP A 172 -28.94 8.16 -3.09
CA ASP A 172 -29.00 8.26 -1.62
C ASP A 172 -27.60 8.15 -0.99
N THR A 173 -26.74 7.28 -1.53
CA THR A 173 -25.36 7.11 -1.08
C THR A 173 -24.52 8.36 -1.31
N MET A 174 -24.63 9.01 -2.47
CA MET A 174 -23.89 10.24 -2.79
C MET A 174 -24.32 11.39 -1.87
N ARG A 175 -25.62 11.54 -1.61
CA ARG A 175 -26.15 12.52 -0.64
C ARG A 175 -25.59 12.30 0.76
N ARG A 176 -25.51 11.05 1.22
CA ARG A 176 -24.96 10.73 2.54
C ARG A 176 -23.49 11.10 2.65
N ILE A 177 -22.71 10.83 1.60
CA ILE A 177 -21.29 11.18 1.58
C ILE A 177 -21.11 12.70 1.56
N ASP A 178 -21.90 13.41 0.74
CA ASP A 178 -21.82 14.86 0.68
C ASP A 178 -22.24 15.54 1.97
N ARG A 179 -23.23 15.03 2.71
CA ARG A 179 -23.57 15.56 4.05
C ARG A 179 -22.39 15.57 5.02
N VAL A 180 -21.39 14.72 4.82
CA VAL A 180 -20.19 14.66 5.65
C VAL A 180 -19.10 15.61 5.15
N HIS A 181 -19.05 15.91 3.84
CA HIS A 181 -17.94 16.63 3.22
C HIS A 181 -18.30 18.02 2.68
N GLY A 182 -19.55 18.23 2.23
CA GLY A 182 -20.10 19.50 1.77
C GLY A 182 -19.51 20.01 0.46
N ASN A 183 -18.95 19.13 -0.38
CA ASN A 183 -18.17 19.53 -1.55
C ASN A 183 -18.99 19.61 -2.84
N LEU A 184 -20.19 19.04 -2.88
CA LEU A 184 -21.01 18.97 -4.10
C LEU A 184 -22.09 20.06 -4.20
N ALA A 185 -22.30 20.86 -3.14
CA ALA A 185 -23.31 21.91 -3.12
C ALA A 185 -23.19 22.91 -4.31
N PRO A 186 -22.00 23.42 -4.68
CA PRO A 186 -21.90 24.32 -5.84
C PRO A 186 -22.30 23.66 -7.16
N LEU A 187 -22.06 22.36 -7.29
CA LEU A 187 -22.43 21.59 -8.48
C LEU A 187 -23.94 21.37 -8.52
N GLU A 188 -24.55 21.02 -7.38
CA GLU A 188 -26.00 20.89 -7.25
C GLU A 188 -26.71 22.21 -7.61
N GLU A 189 -26.23 23.35 -7.08
CA GLU A 189 -26.77 24.68 -7.38
C GLU A 189 -26.65 25.03 -8.87
N PHE A 190 -25.51 24.72 -9.50
CA PHE A 190 -25.30 24.92 -10.93
C PHE A 190 -26.34 24.15 -11.77
N PHE A 191 -26.54 22.87 -11.46
CA PHE A 191 -27.52 22.02 -12.17
C PHE A 191 -28.96 22.44 -11.88
N ALA A 192 -29.26 22.90 -10.66
CA ALA A 192 -30.54 23.50 -10.33
C ALA A 192 -30.83 24.74 -11.19
N GLY A 193 -29.81 25.58 -11.45
CA GLY A 193 -29.91 26.72 -12.38
C GLY A 193 -30.20 26.33 -13.83
N LEU A 194 -29.89 25.08 -14.23
CA LEU A 194 -30.24 24.49 -15.52
C LEU A 194 -31.61 23.78 -15.51
N GLY A 195 -32.37 23.87 -14.41
CA GLY A 195 -33.67 23.23 -14.27
C GLY A 195 -33.62 21.74 -13.91
N VAL A 196 -32.46 21.22 -13.48
CA VAL A 196 -32.33 19.83 -13.00
C VAL A 196 -32.71 19.78 -11.52
N GLY A 197 -33.79 19.06 -11.21
CA GLY A 197 -34.20 18.83 -9.82
C GLY A 197 -33.17 18.02 -9.03
N PRO A 198 -33.15 18.15 -7.68
CA PRO A 198 -32.14 17.49 -6.84
C PRO A 198 -32.15 15.97 -6.97
N ASP A 199 -33.32 15.32 -7.04
CA ASP A 199 -33.40 13.86 -7.22
C ASP A 199 -32.76 13.40 -8.54
N ALA A 200 -32.97 14.15 -9.62
CA ALA A 200 -32.35 13.87 -10.91
C ALA A 200 -30.83 14.10 -10.87
N PHE A 201 -30.37 15.21 -10.26
CA PHE A 201 -28.94 15.49 -10.09
C PHE A 201 -28.21 14.34 -9.37
N TRP A 202 -28.71 13.96 -8.19
CA TRP A 202 -28.09 12.93 -7.36
C TRP A 202 -28.15 11.54 -8.02
N SER A 203 -29.26 11.21 -8.67
CA SER A 203 -29.38 9.95 -9.43
C SER A 203 -28.44 9.90 -10.62
N VAL A 204 -28.32 10.97 -11.42
CA VAL A 204 -27.40 11.03 -12.57
C VAL A 204 -25.95 10.96 -12.10
N LEU A 205 -25.57 11.72 -11.08
CA LEU A 205 -24.22 11.71 -10.51
C LEU A 205 -23.82 10.31 -10.03
N ALA A 206 -24.75 9.60 -9.37
CA ALA A 206 -24.52 8.24 -8.90
C ALA A 206 -24.49 7.22 -10.04
N THR A 207 -25.38 7.33 -11.03
CA THR A 207 -25.55 6.29 -12.07
C THR A 207 -24.53 6.38 -13.21
N GLN A 208 -24.00 7.58 -13.53
CA GLN A 208 -23.03 7.76 -14.61
C GLN A 208 -21.74 6.96 -14.43
N VAL A 209 -21.37 6.63 -13.19
CA VAL A 209 -20.19 5.82 -12.89
C VAL A 209 -20.36 4.36 -13.34
N ILE A 210 -21.57 3.83 -13.45
CA ILE A 210 -21.84 2.44 -13.82
C ILE A 210 -21.40 2.14 -15.27
N PRO A 211 -21.88 2.85 -16.31
CA PRO A 211 -21.39 2.63 -17.67
C PRO A 211 -19.90 2.96 -17.81
N LEU A 212 -19.38 3.93 -17.03
CA LEU A 212 -17.96 4.24 -17.00
C LEU A 212 -17.13 3.06 -16.49
N GLU A 213 -17.53 2.43 -15.39
CA GLU A 213 -16.84 1.25 -14.83
C GLU A 213 -16.96 0.03 -15.75
N LEU A 214 -18.12 -0.20 -16.37
CA LEU A 214 -18.27 -1.26 -17.39
C LEU A 214 -17.35 -1.01 -18.60
N PHE A 215 -17.27 0.24 -19.07
CA PHE A 215 -16.32 0.63 -20.11
C PHE A 215 -14.88 0.40 -19.69
N MET A 216 -14.49 0.78 -18.46
CA MET A 216 -13.15 0.55 -17.93
C MET A 216 -12.82 -0.95 -17.87
N SER A 217 -13.76 -1.78 -17.43
CA SER A 217 -13.60 -3.24 -17.40
C SER A 217 -13.24 -3.79 -18.80
N GLY A 218 -14.02 -3.42 -19.82
CA GLY A 218 -13.75 -3.79 -21.20
C GLY A 218 -12.43 -3.23 -21.73
N ALA A 219 -12.10 -1.98 -21.39
CA ALA A 219 -10.87 -1.32 -21.82
C ALA A 219 -9.60 -2.01 -21.31
N TYR A 220 -9.57 -2.48 -20.05
CA TYR A 220 -8.42 -3.22 -19.52
C TYR A 220 -8.20 -4.56 -20.24
N LEU A 221 -9.28 -5.33 -20.48
CA LEU A 221 -9.19 -6.57 -21.26
C LEU A 221 -8.71 -6.30 -22.69
N PHE A 222 -9.25 -5.26 -23.32
CA PHE A 222 -8.88 -4.85 -24.67
C PHE A 222 -7.41 -4.41 -24.77
N ALA A 223 -6.92 -3.63 -23.79
CA ALA A 223 -5.53 -3.17 -23.74
C ALA A 223 -4.52 -4.32 -23.62
N VAL A 224 -4.87 -5.40 -22.91
CA VAL A 224 -4.06 -6.63 -22.87
C VAL A 224 -4.11 -7.34 -24.22
N ALA A 225 -5.31 -7.49 -24.79
CA ALA A 225 -5.52 -8.27 -26.01
C ALA A 225 -4.85 -7.69 -27.26
N THR A 226 -4.73 -6.36 -27.35
CA THR A 226 -4.28 -5.67 -28.58
C THR A 226 -2.76 -5.60 -28.79
N ARG A 227 -1.94 -6.19 -27.91
CA ARG A 227 -0.49 -6.42 -28.13
C ARG A 227 0.34 -5.18 -28.53
N GLY A 228 -0.09 -3.99 -28.14
CA GLY A 228 0.59 -2.73 -28.44
C GLY A 228 -0.23 -1.83 -29.36
N HIS A 229 -0.16 -0.52 -29.10
CA HIS A 229 -1.02 0.51 -29.70
C HIS A 229 -0.56 0.89 -31.12
N SER A 230 -0.42 -0.08 -32.03
CA SER A 230 0.15 0.18 -33.36
C SER A 230 -0.86 0.82 -34.34
N ASP A 231 -2.14 0.49 -34.24
CA ASP A 231 -3.19 1.11 -35.06
C ASP A 231 -3.83 2.32 -34.38
N SER A 232 -4.36 3.24 -35.20
CA SER A 232 -4.96 4.48 -34.72
C SER A 232 -6.20 4.27 -33.86
N ARG A 233 -7.00 3.22 -34.13
CA ARG A 233 -8.24 2.94 -33.39
C ARG A 233 -7.96 2.46 -31.98
N THR A 234 -7.09 1.46 -31.81
CA THR A 234 -6.65 1.00 -30.48
C THR A 234 -6.06 2.17 -29.68
N ARG A 235 -5.22 2.99 -30.32
CA ARG A 235 -4.64 4.17 -29.66
C ARG A 235 -5.70 5.15 -29.18
N ASN A 236 -6.70 5.46 -30.00
CA ASN A 236 -7.78 6.38 -29.62
C ASN A 236 -8.64 5.80 -28.48
N LEU A 237 -8.95 4.51 -28.52
CA LEU A 237 -9.70 3.84 -27.46
C LEU A 237 -8.92 3.85 -26.14
N CYS A 238 -7.61 3.63 -26.17
CA CYS A 238 -6.79 3.70 -24.96
C CYS A 238 -6.65 5.13 -24.45
N TRP A 239 -6.56 6.15 -25.30
CA TRP A 239 -6.64 7.55 -24.84
C TRP A 239 -7.97 7.87 -24.18
N LEU A 240 -9.08 7.42 -24.77
CA LEU A 240 -10.40 7.57 -24.17
C LEU A 240 -10.47 6.86 -22.81
N ALA A 241 -9.97 5.63 -22.71
CA ALA A 241 -9.88 4.88 -21.46
C ALA A 241 -9.01 5.57 -20.40
N LEU A 242 -7.91 6.21 -20.81
CA LEU A 242 -7.07 6.98 -19.91
C LEU A 242 -7.78 8.21 -19.39
N VAL A 243 -8.43 9.00 -20.27
CA VAL A 243 -9.20 10.18 -19.87
C VAL A 243 -10.34 9.78 -18.94
N ALA A 244 -11.06 8.70 -19.26
CA ALA A 244 -12.10 8.13 -18.41
C ALA A 244 -11.57 7.74 -17.02
N ALA A 245 -10.45 7.02 -16.95
CA ALA A 245 -9.83 6.63 -15.68
C ALA A 245 -9.36 7.83 -14.85
N VAL A 246 -8.72 8.81 -15.50
CA VAL A 246 -8.26 10.04 -14.84
C VAL A 246 -9.44 10.87 -14.37
N GLY A 247 -10.50 10.99 -15.17
CA GLY A 247 -11.74 11.67 -14.78
C GLY A 247 -12.42 11.00 -13.59
N LEU A 248 -12.51 9.67 -13.57
CA LEU A 248 -13.10 8.92 -12.47
C LEU A 248 -12.30 9.09 -11.17
N HIS A 249 -11.01 8.75 -11.18
CA HIS A 249 -10.18 8.77 -9.96
C HIS A 249 -9.81 10.19 -9.55
N GLY A 250 -9.59 11.08 -10.50
CA GLY A 250 -9.40 12.51 -10.23
C GLY A 250 -10.66 13.16 -9.65
N GLY A 251 -11.84 12.78 -10.15
CA GLY A 251 -13.12 13.23 -9.58
C GLY A 251 -13.32 12.73 -8.14
N ILE A 252 -13.02 11.46 -7.87
CA ILE A 252 -13.06 10.90 -6.52
C ILE A 252 -12.19 11.71 -5.54
N GLU A 253 -10.94 11.98 -5.91
CA GLU A 253 -10.04 12.80 -5.08
C GLU A 253 -10.52 14.25 -4.95
N PHE A 254 -10.96 14.86 -6.05
CA PHE A 254 -11.44 16.25 -6.07
C PHE A 254 -12.66 16.46 -5.17
N PHE A 255 -13.60 15.50 -5.15
CA PHE A 255 -14.77 15.57 -4.28
C PHE A 255 -14.49 15.07 -2.85
N GLY A 256 -13.28 14.61 -2.56
CA GLY A 256 -12.87 14.16 -1.23
C GLY A 256 -13.53 12.85 -0.79
N LEU A 257 -13.92 11.98 -1.73
CA LEU A 257 -14.44 10.66 -1.40
C LEU A 257 -13.28 9.84 -0.82
N LYS A 258 -13.22 9.71 0.51
CA LYS A 258 -12.09 9.11 1.25
C LYS A 258 -11.90 7.62 0.93
N ILE A 259 -11.18 7.33 -0.16
CA ILE A 259 -10.75 5.97 -0.54
C ILE A 259 -9.25 5.73 -0.30
N GLY A 260 -8.57 6.67 0.35
CA GLY A 260 -7.16 6.56 0.72
C GLY A 260 -6.24 6.56 -0.51
N MET A 261 -5.18 5.75 -0.48
CA MET A 261 -4.22 5.67 -1.59
C MET A 261 -4.76 4.96 -2.83
N PHE A 262 -6.00 4.44 -2.79
CA PHE A 262 -6.57 3.60 -3.84
C PHE A 262 -6.60 4.28 -5.21
N SER A 263 -7.01 5.55 -5.28
CA SER A 263 -7.03 6.33 -6.53
C SER A 263 -5.67 6.36 -7.24
N TYR A 264 -4.58 6.50 -6.47
CA TYR A 264 -3.22 6.57 -7.00
C TYR A 264 -2.77 5.23 -7.61
N TYR A 265 -3.14 4.10 -7.01
CA TYR A 265 -2.90 2.79 -7.62
C TYR A 265 -3.68 2.61 -8.92
N MET A 266 -4.93 3.07 -8.97
CA MET A 266 -5.77 2.95 -10.16
C MET A 266 -5.30 3.88 -11.29
N LEU A 267 -4.82 5.09 -10.96
CA LEU A 267 -4.18 5.99 -11.91
C LEU A 267 -2.89 5.39 -12.47
N LEU A 268 -2.04 4.81 -11.62
CA LEU A 268 -0.84 4.10 -12.08
C LEU A 268 -1.19 2.99 -13.06
N LEU A 269 -2.19 2.16 -12.74
CA LEU A 269 -2.66 1.11 -13.63
C LEU A 269 -3.16 1.69 -14.96
N ALA A 270 -3.94 2.78 -14.93
CA ALA A 270 -4.43 3.42 -16.14
C ALA A 270 -3.27 3.92 -17.03
N PHE A 271 -2.27 4.60 -16.44
CA PHE A 271 -1.09 5.04 -17.18
C PHE A 271 -0.28 3.87 -17.74
N VAL A 272 -0.09 2.82 -16.95
CA VAL A 272 0.66 1.62 -17.36
C VAL A 272 -0.03 0.87 -18.49
N PHE A 273 -1.36 0.79 -18.51
CA PHE A 273 -2.11 0.02 -19.51
C PHE A 273 -2.42 0.85 -20.76
N PHE A 274 -2.83 2.10 -20.60
CA PHE A 274 -3.41 2.88 -21.69
C PHE A 274 -2.48 3.90 -22.35
N LEU A 275 -1.35 4.26 -21.72
CA LEU A 275 -0.39 5.15 -22.40
C LEU A 275 0.26 4.45 -23.60
N PRO A 276 0.58 5.21 -24.67
CA PRO A 276 1.40 4.71 -25.76
C PRO A 276 2.76 4.21 -25.25
N THR A 277 3.24 3.09 -25.79
CA THR A 277 4.48 2.44 -25.32
C THR A 277 5.69 3.38 -25.32
N ARG A 278 5.80 4.29 -26.30
CA ARG A 278 6.87 5.30 -26.34
C ARG A 278 6.89 6.21 -25.10
N VAL A 279 5.71 6.60 -24.63
CA VAL A 279 5.57 7.45 -23.43
C VAL A 279 5.93 6.64 -22.20
N VAL A 280 5.45 5.40 -22.11
CA VAL A 280 5.80 4.49 -21.01
C VAL A 280 7.31 4.24 -20.94
N VAL A 281 7.99 4.04 -22.07
CA VAL A 281 9.46 3.89 -22.11
C VAL A 281 10.16 5.13 -21.57
N ALA A 282 9.74 6.32 -22.00
CA ALA A 282 10.32 7.58 -21.53
C ALA A 282 10.11 7.78 -20.02
N VAL A 283 8.87 7.58 -19.53
CA VAL A 283 8.54 7.72 -18.11
C VAL A 283 9.25 6.67 -17.27
N ALA A 284 9.28 5.40 -17.70
CA ALA A 284 10.02 4.35 -17.02
C ALA A 284 11.51 4.67 -16.93
N GLY A 285 12.09 5.21 -18.02
CA GLY A 285 13.48 5.66 -18.04
C GLY A 285 13.73 6.81 -17.06
N ALA A 286 12.87 7.83 -17.05
CA ALA A 286 12.99 8.97 -16.14
C ALA A 286 12.89 8.56 -14.66
N VAL A 287 11.90 7.71 -14.33
CA VAL A 287 11.71 7.20 -12.96
C VAL A 287 12.89 6.32 -12.51
N ARG A 288 13.48 5.54 -13.42
CA ARG A 288 14.56 4.60 -13.09
C ARG A 288 15.95 5.21 -13.15
N TRP A 289 16.16 6.27 -13.92
CA TRP A 289 17.46 6.91 -14.13
C TRP A 289 18.24 7.17 -12.83
N PRO A 290 17.69 7.83 -11.79
CA PRO A 290 18.46 8.13 -10.58
C PRO A 290 18.86 6.85 -9.83
N VAL A 291 17.97 5.85 -9.79
CA VAL A 291 18.22 4.56 -9.15
C VAL A 291 19.29 3.77 -9.89
N ASP A 292 19.21 3.72 -11.21
CA ASP A 292 20.16 2.99 -12.04
C ASP A 292 21.56 3.62 -12.00
N ALA A 293 21.63 4.96 -11.99
CA ALA A 293 22.88 5.70 -11.82
C ALA A 293 23.54 5.40 -10.46
N LEU A 294 22.76 5.45 -9.37
CA LEU A 294 23.25 5.17 -8.03
C LEU A 294 23.72 3.71 -7.88
N LEU A 295 22.94 2.75 -8.39
CA LEU A 295 23.32 1.33 -8.40
C LEU A 295 24.55 1.05 -9.29
N ALA A 296 24.77 1.84 -10.33
CA ALA A 296 25.98 1.73 -11.16
C ALA A 296 27.20 2.25 -10.40
N ALA A 297 27.09 3.42 -9.77
CA ALA A 297 28.15 4.02 -8.96
C ALA A 297 28.56 3.10 -7.81
N VAL A 298 27.60 2.62 -7.01
CA VAL A 298 27.87 1.69 -5.90
C VAL A 298 28.48 0.39 -6.41
N GLY A 299 27.99 -0.14 -7.54
CA GLY A 299 28.55 -1.34 -8.17
C GLY A 299 30.02 -1.20 -8.56
N SER A 300 30.50 0.00 -8.91
CA SER A 300 31.92 0.23 -9.18
C SER A 300 32.80 0.31 -7.93
N PHE A 301 32.26 0.78 -6.80
CA PHE A 301 33.00 0.82 -5.53
C PHE A 301 33.00 -0.52 -4.80
N VAL A 302 31.89 -1.25 -4.91
CA VAL A 302 31.65 -2.50 -4.18
C VAL A 302 32.01 -3.67 -5.09
N SER A 303 33.30 -3.98 -5.14
CA SER A 303 33.83 -5.15 -5.85
C SER A 303 34.40 -6.18 -4.89
N GLY A 304 34.31 -7.46 -5.26
CA GLY A 304 34.86 -8.57 -4.50
C GLY A 304 34.16 -8.89 -3.18
N ARG A 305 34.70 -9.90 -2.49
CA ARG A 305 34.13 -10.47 -1.27
C ARG A 305 34.04 -9.44 -0.13
N ALA A 306 35.13 -8.72 0.12
CA ALA A 306 35.21 -7.74 1.21
C ALA A 306 34.24 -6.57 1.00
N GLY A 307 34.12 -6.07 -0.23
CA GLY A 307 33.17 -4.99 -0.55
C GLY A 307 31.72 -5.42 -0.30
N ILE A 308 31.32 -6.61 -0.75
CA ILE A 308 29.96 -7.13 -0.55
C ILE A 308 29.64 -7.28 0.95
N LEU A 309 30.55 -7.86 1.72
CA LEU A 309 30.37 -8.03 3.17
C LEU A 309 30.31 -6.69 3.90
N GLY A 310 31.17 -5.73 3.53
CA GLY A 310 31.16 -4.38 4.07
C GLY A 310 29.84 -3.67 3.79
N LEU A 311 29.34 -3.73 2.55
CA LEU A 311 28.05 -3.15 2.16
C LEU A 311 26.90 -3.79 2.95
N SER A 312 26.90 -5.12 3.11
CA SER A 312 25.90 -5.81 3.94
C SER A 312 25.94 -5.38 5.40
N GLY A 313 27.14 -5.22 5.97
CA GLY A 313 27.31 -4.72 7.33
C GLY A 313 26.73 -3.31 7.50
N VAL A 314 27.03 -2.39 6.58
CA VAL A 314 26.49 -1.03 6.60
C VAL A 314 24.97 -1.04 6.48
N ALA A 315 24.40 -1.77 5.52
CA ALA A 315 22.96 -1.85 5.34
C ALA A 315 22.25 -2.45 6.56
N ALA A 316 22.84 -3.47 7.20
CA ALA A 316 22.31 -4.07 8.43
C ALA A 316 22.32 -3.08 9.61
N VAL A 317 23.41 -2.34 9.81
CA VAL A 317 23.52 -1.31 10.85
C VAL A 317 22.50 -0.19 10.63
N LEU A 318 22.33 0.26 9.39
CA LEU A 318 21.32 1.26 9.04
C LEU A 318 19.91 0.75 9.38
N LEU A 319 19.55 -0.47 8.97
CA LEU A 319 18.25 -1.05 9.29
C LEU A 319 18.02 -1.12 10.80
N LEU A 320 18.98 -1.63 11.58
CA LEU A 320 18.88 -1.69 13.05
C LEU A 320 18.72 -0.30 13.67
N GLY A 321 19.50 0.68 13.21
CA GLY A 321 19.40 2.07 13.66
C GLY A 321 18.02 2.66 13.39
N VAL A 322 17.44 2.39 12.22
CA VAL A 322 16.07 2.82 11.87
C VAL A 322 15.03 2.08 12.71
N GLY A 323 15.21 0.78 12.97
CA GLY A 323 14.34 0.03 13.86
C GLY A 323 14.24 0.64 15.26
N LEU A 324 15.36 1.14 15.80
CA LEU A 324 15.40 1.87 17.06
C LEU A 324 14.79 3.28 16.95
N ALA A 325 15.16 4.03 15.92
CA ALA A 325 14.71 5.42 15.73
C ALA A 325 13.22 5.54 15.36
N ALA A 326 12.65 4.49 14.76
CA ALA A 326 11.24 4.45 14.41
C ALA A 326 10.34 4.50 15.63
N ASP A 327 10.79 3.94 16.76
CA ASP A 327 10.11 3.99 18.04
C ASP A 327 8.61 3.62 17.93
N LEU A 328 8.31 2.60 17.12
CA LEU A 328 6.99 2.00 16.97
C LEU A 328 7.04 0.55 17.46
N PRO A 329 5.94 -0.01 18.00
CA PRO A 329 5.93 -1.41 18.41
C PRO A 329 6.33 -2.34 17.26
N GLY A 330 7.29 -3.25 17.50
CA GLY A 330 7.74 -4.21 16.50
C GLY A 330 8.69 -3.67 15.42
N SER A 331 8.98 -2.36 15.37
CA SER A 331 9.90 -1.77 14.37
C SER A 331 11.30 -2.36 14.45
N PHE A 332 11.83 -2.55 15.66
CA PHE A 332 13.14 -3.15 15.88
C PHE A 332 13.18 -4.61 15.41
N GLY A 333 12.13 -5.40 15.68
CA GLY A 333 12.04 -6.79 15.23
C GLY A 333 12.00 -6.90 13.71
N ALA A 334 11.17 -6.08 13.05
CA ALA A 334 11.08 -6.04 11.59
C ALA A 334 12.40 -5.65 10.93
N CYS A 335 13.02 -4.57 11.40
CA CYS A 335 14.29 -4.11 10.87
C CYS A 335 15.43 -5.08 11.19
N GLY A 336 15.40 -5.75 12.34
CA GLY A 336 16.34 -6.82 12.70
C GLY A 336 16.25 -8.03 11.78
N LEU A 337 15.02 -8.47 11.45
CA LEU A 337 14.81 -9.53 10.47
C LEU A 337 15.31 -9.14 9.06
N ALA A 338 15.03 -7.90 8.63
CA ALA A 338 15.54 -7.39 7.37
C ALA A 338 17.08 -7.33 7.38
N ALA A 339 17.70 -6.84 8.46
CA ALA A 339 19.14 -6.76 8.63
C ALA A 339 19.80 -8.14 8.57
N ALA A 340 19.24 -9.13 9.28
CA ALA A 340 19.70 -10.52 9.22
C ALA A 340 19.61 -11.08 7.79
N GLY A 341 18.49 -10.83 7.08
CA GLY A 341 18.33 -11.23 5.69
C GLY A 341 19.38 -10.62 4.76
N VAL A 342 19.75 -9.36 4.97
CA VAL A 342 20.80 -8.67 4.22
C VAL A 342 22.19 -9.22 4.50
N VAL A 343 22.51 -9.57 5.75
CA VAL A 343 23.77 -10.22 6.12
C VAL A 343 23.88 -11.61 5.50
N VAL A 344 22.82 -12.42 5.57
CA VAL A 344 22.78 -13.76 4.96
C VAL A 344 22.92 -13.65 3.44
N ALA A 345 22.20 -12.73 2.80
CA ALA A 345 22.31 -12.49 1.37
C ALA A 345 23.75 -12.06 0.97
N GLY A 346 24.37 -11.20 1.77
CA GLY A 346 25.78 -10.79 1.64
C GLY A 346 26.75 -11.95 1.73
N GLY A 347 26.61 -12.82 2.74
CA GLY A 347 27.45 -13.99 2.92
C GLY A 347 27.33 -14.98 1.76
N LEU A 348 26.11 -15.27 1.32
CA LEU A 348 25.85 -16.16 0.17
C LEU A 348 26.38 -15.57 -1.14
N ALA A 349 26.27 -14.26 -1.32
CA ALA A 349 26.79 -13.51 -2.45
C ALA A 349 28.32 -13.53 -2.50
N ALA A 350 28.95 -13.24 -1.36
CA ALA A 350 30.39 -13.27 -1.15
C ALA A 350 31.02 -14.65 -1.43
N GLY A 351 30.30 -15.73 -1.14
CA GLY A 351 30.76 -17.10 -1.38
C GLY A 351 30.57 -17.60 -2.82
N ARG A 352 29.67 -16.98 -3.60
CA ARG A 352 29.41 -17.36 -4.99
C ARG A 352 30.35 -16.57 -5.90
N ASN A 353 31.36 -17.24 -6.44
CA ASN A 353 32.32 -16.70 -7.43
C ASN A 353 31.70 -16.48 -8.82
N ARG A 354 30.45 -16.03 -8.89
CA ARG A 354 29.69 -15.81 -10.12
C ARG A 354 29.48 -14.32 -10.32
N GLY A 355 29.87 -13.81 -11.50
CA GLY A 355 29.75 -12.41 -11.93
C GLY A 355 28.32 -11.84 -12.01
N SER A 356 27.33 -12.44 -11.34
CA SER A 356 26.09 -11.74 -10.99
C SER A 356 26.40 -10.57 -10.06
N LYS A 357 25.56 -9.53 -10.04
CA LYS A 357 25.68 -8.35 -9.18
C LYS A 357 24.80 -8.50 -7.91
N PRO A 358 25.19 -9.30 -6.91
CA PRO A 358 24.39 -9.50 -5.70
C PRO A 358 24.33 -8.26 -4.80
N SER A 359 25.11 -7.22 -5.09
CA SER A 359 25.11 -5.95 -4.36
C SER A 359 23.82 -5.15 -4.54
N ASP A 360 23.05 -5.32 -5.63
CA ASP A 360 21.87 -4.48 -5.90
C ASP A 360 20.78 -4.60 -4.79
N PRO A 361 20.33 -5.80 -4.35
CA PRO A 361 19.34 -5.90 -3.27
C PRO A 361 19.88 -5.47 -1.89
N ILE A 362 21.17 -5.68 -1.63
CA ILE A 362 21.83 -5.28 -0.37
C ILE A 362 21.85 -3.75 -0.28
N PHE A 363 22.29 -3.09 -1.35
CA PHE A 363 22.28 -1.64 -1.44
C PHE A 363 20.86 -1.08 -1.32
N ALA A 364 19.91 -1.67 -2.05
CA ALA A 364 18.51 -1.27 -2.01
C ALA A 364 17.92 -1.37 -0.60
N ALA A 365 18.36 -2.33 0.23
CA ALA A 365 17.93 -2.44 1.61
C ALA A 365 18.48 -1.30 2.50
N GLY A 366 19.73 -0.87 2.26
CA GLY A 366 20.28 0.33 2.88
C GLY A 366 19.51 1.60 2.50
N VAL A 367 19.15 1.75 1.21
CA VAL A 367 18.30 2.86 0.74
C VAL A 367 16.90 2.78 1.37
N ALA A 368 16.32 1.59 1.48
CA ALA A 368 15.03 1.39 2.14
C ALA A 368 15.06 1.84 3.61
N ALA A 369 16.14 1.56 4.34
CA ALA A 369 16.32 2.06 5.69
C ALA A 369 16.32 3.60 5.73
N VAL A 370 17.12 4.25 4.88
CA VAL A 370 17.19 5.72 4.83
C VAL A 370 15.84 6.35 4.45
N LEU A 371 15.15 5.80 3.44
CA LEU A 371 13.83 6.28 3.04
C LEU A 371 12.78 6.08 4.14
N LEU A 372 12.84 4.96 4.86
CA LEU A 372 11.95 4.71 5.98
C LEU A 372 12.19 5.73 7.10
N LEU A 373 13.44 5.97 7.49
CA LEU A 373 13.78 6.97 8.50
C LEU A 373 13.31 8.37 8.11
N TRP A 374 13.54 8.74 6.84
CA TRP A 374 13.14 10.03 6.32
C TRP A 374 11.61 10.18 6.26
N GLY A 375 10.90 9.16 5.80
CA GLY A 375 9.43 9.18 5.81
C GLY A 375 8.85 9.22 7.22
N LEU A 376 9.48 8.56 8.20
CA LEU A 376 9.08 8.63 9.61
C LEU A 376 9.31 10.02 10.23
N SER A 377 10.32 10.77 9.76
CA SER A 377 10.57 12.13 10.22
C SER A 377 9.62 13.16 9.59
N LEU A 378 9.09 12.89 8.41
CA LEU A 378 8.13 13.75 7.71
C LEU A 378 6.66 13.42 7.99
N SER A 379 6.36 12.24 8.52
CA SER A 379 4.99 11.78 8.74
C SER A 379 4.52 11.95 10.18
N HIS A 380 3.20 11.98 10.35
CA HIS A 380 2.54 12.02 11.66
C HIS A 380 2.28 10.63 12.25
N VAL A 381 2.74 9.56 11.61
CA VAL A 381 2.37 8.17 11.96
C VAL A 381 2.69 7.83 13.42
N ARG A 382 3.81 8.33 13.97
CA ARG A 382 4.19 8.11 15.38
C ARG A 382 3.28 8.87 16.33
N PHE A 383 2.99 10.13 16.00
CA PHE A 383 2.07 10.97 16.77
C PHE A 383 0.66 10.37 16.79
N GLU A 384 0.12 10.04 15.62
CA GLU A 384 -1.20 9.44 15.47
C GLU A 384 -1.29 8.10 16.21
N PHE A 385 -0.34 7.19 15.98
CA PHE A 385 -0.32 5.89 16.65
C PHE A 385 -0.44 6.04 18.17
N TYR A 386 0.41 6.88 18.77
CA TYR A 386 0.44 7.06 20.22
C TYR A 386 -0.75 7.87 20.76
N GLY A 387 -1.24 8.85 20.01
CA GLY A 387 -2.42 9.64 20.38
C GLY A 387 -3.70 8.80 20.40
N TYR A 388 -3.91 7.98 19.36
CA TYR A 388 -5.03 7.04 19.31
C TYR A 388 -4.92 5.94 20.36
N ARG A 389 -3.71 5.39 20.58
CA ARG A 389 -3.46 4.43 21.66
C ARG A 389 -3.78 5.02 23.04
N GLY A 390 -3.35 6.26 23.30
CA GLY A 390 -3.60 6.94 24.57
C GLY A 390 -5.09 7.15 24.83
N THR A 391 -5.82 7.58 23.80
CA THR A 391 -7.27 7.76 23.85
C THR A 391 -7.97 6.44 24.14
N TRP A 392 -7.57 5.38 23.45
CA TRP A 392 -8.14 4.04 23.64
C TRP A 392 -7.92 3.52 25.06
N LEU A 393 -6.67 3.49 25.53
CA LEU A 393 -6.32 3.00 26.87
C LEU A 393 -7.07 3.75 27.97
N THR A 394 -7.18 5.08 27.84
CA THR A 394 -7.95 5.90 28.79
C THR A 394 -9.43 5.52 28.81
N ARG A 395 -10.05 5.31 27.65
CA ARG A 395 -11.46 4.87 27.53
C ARG A 395 -11.68 3.46 28.08
N SER A 396 -10.66 2.60 28.00
CA SER A 396 -10.68 1.24 28.55
C SER A 396 -10.37 1.19 30.06
N GLY A 397 -10.13 2.33 30.71
CA GLY A 397 -9.83 2.42 32.14
C GLY A 397 -8.35 2.33 32.52
N ASP A 398 -7.44 2.09 31.56
CA ASP A 398 -5.98 2.15 31.77
C ASP A 398 -5.48 3.59 31.61
N VAL A 399 -5.79 4.42 32.61
CA VAL A 399 -5.41 5.85 32.62
C VAL A 399 -3.89 6.03 32.62
N ALA A 400 -3.15 5.16 33.33
CA ALA A 400 -1.70 5.24 33.41
C ALA A 400 -1.03 4.92 32.06
N GLY A 401 -1.45 3.85 31.39
CA GLY A 401 -0.99 3.52 30.05
C GLY A 401 -1.40 4.59 29.02
N GLY A 402 -2.62 5.14 29.17
CA GLY A 402 -3.10 6.27 28.39
C GLY A 402 -2.18 7.49 28.48
N LEU A 403 -1.84 7.92 29.70
CA LEU A 403 -0.93 9.04 29.96
C LEU A 403 0.47 8.79 29.39
N ALA A 404 1.02 7.58 29.56
CA ALA A 404 2.33 7.23 29.01
C ALA A 404 2.34 7.28 27.47
N ALA A 405 1.28 6.80 26.81
CA ALA A 405 1.14 6.89 25.37
C ALA A 405 1.01 8.35 24.91
N PHE A 406 0.24 9.19 25.61
CA PHE A 406 0.15 10.61 25.30
C PHE A 406 1.46 11.37 25.48
N GLU A 407 2.24 11.07 26.53
CA GLU A 407 3.57 11.65 26.70
C GLU A 407 4.49 11.27 25.54
N LYS A 408 4.38 10.04 25.05
CA LYS A 408 5.12 9.59 23.88
C LYS A 408 4.66 10.28 22.60
N ALA A 409 3.35 10.44 22.40
CA ALA A 409 2.79 11.20 21.28
C ALA A 409 3.33 12.65 21.26
N ARG A 410 3.43 13.30 22.43
CA ARG A 410 4.00 14.66 22.55
C ARG A 410 5.39 14.80 21.94
N ARG A 411 6.24 13.77 22.04
CA ARG A 411 7.61 13.79 21.49
C ARG A 411 7.61 13.85 19.96
N TYR A 412 6.51 13.47 19.32
CA TYR A 412 6.33 13.42 17.88
C TYR A 412 5.29 14.43 17.37
N ALA A 413 4.79 15.30 18.25
CA ALA A 413 3.74 16.25 17.89
C ALA A 413 4.22 17.21 16.79
N PRO A 414 3.37 17.45 15.77
CA PRO A 414 3.65 18.47 14.76
C PRO A 414 3.75 19.86 15.40
N PRO A 415 4.55 20.79 14.85
CA PRO A 415 4.71 22.14 15.42
C PRO A 415 3.40 22.93 15.55
N ASP A 416 2.43 22.63 14.69
CA ASP A 416 1.12 23.28 14.59
C ASP A 416 0.04 22.65 15.49
N VAL A 417 0.28 21.48 16.07
CA VAL A 417 -0.70 20.81 16.94
C VAL A 417 -0.53 21.32 18.38
N LEU A 418 -1.46 22.18 18.81
CA LEU A 418 -1.60 22.60 20.20
C LEU A 418 -2.05 21.42 21.06
N LEU A 419 -1.09 20.64 21.53
CA LEU A 419 -1.31 19.44 22.33
C LEU A 419 -2.13 19.69 23.62
N ASN A 420 -2.16 20.94 24.09
CA ASN A 420 -2.88 21.32 25.30
C ASN A 420 -4.39 21.06 25.20
N GLU A 421 -5.01 21.20 24.01
CA GLU A 421 -6.44 20.96 23.84
C GLU A 421 -6.78 19.46 23.86
N GLN A 422 -5.95 18.61 23.26
CA GLN A 422 -6.19 17.16 23.25
C GLN A 422 -5.89 16.48 24.59
N LEU A 423 -5.00 17.06 25.40
CA LEU A 423 -4.68 16.53 26.74
C LEU A 423 -5.60 17.08 27.83
N GLN A 424 -6.34 18.16 27.56
CA GLN A 424 -7.22 18.78 28.54
C GLN A 424 -8.23 17.79 29.14
N PRO A 425 -8.93 16.96 28.35
CA PRO A 425 -9.88 15.98 28.89
C PRO A 425 -9.23 14.96 29.82
N VAL A 426 -7.94 14.64 29.63
CA VAL A 426 -7.21 13.66 30.45
C VAL A 426 -6.64 14.32 31.71
N ARG A 427 -6.24 15.59 31.62
CA ARG A 427 -5.78 16.38 32.78
C ARG A 427 -6.91 16.69 33.75
N ASP A 428 -8.12 16.85 33.22
CA ASP A 428 -9.32 17.17 33.98
C ASP A 428 -9.97 15.94 34.62
N LEU A 429 -9.51 14.72 34.29
CA LEU A 429 -9.92 13.51 35.01
C LEU A 429 -9.46 13.62 36.48
N PRO A 430 -10.37 13.49 37.46
CA PRO A 430 -10.03 13.63 38.86
C PRO A 430 -8.98 12.58 39.25
N ARG A 431 -7.77 13.05 39.63
CA ARG A 431 -6.65 12.20 40.11
C ARG A 431 -6.98 11.36 41.36
N LYS A 432 -8.18 11.47 41.92
CA LYS A 432 -8.47 11.09 43.31
C LYS A 432 -8.76 9.60 43.55
N ASP A 433 -9.03 8.79 42.53
CA ASP A 433 -9.45 7.39 42.73
C ASP A 433 -8.55 6.33 42.07
N VAL A 434 -7.32 6.66 41.66
CA VAL A 434 -6.35 5.64 41.20
C VAL A 434 -5.73 4.95 42.43
N ALA A 435 -6.55 4.32 43.25
CA ALA A 435 -6.06 3.22 44.07
C ALA A 435 -5.60 2.12 43.10
N PRO A 436 -4.40 1.52 43.29
CA PRO A 436 -3.94 0.44 42.43
C PRO A 436 -5.02 -0.65 42.39
N PRO A 437 -5.34 -1.21 41.20
CA PRO A 437 -6.34 -2.26 41.10
C PRO A 437 -5.92 -3.38 42.07
N GLN A 438 -6.72 -3.59 43.12
CA GLN A 438 -6.56 -4.76 43.96
C GLN A 438 -6.70 -5.96 43.03
N LYS A 439 -5.63 -6.74 42.89
CA LYS A 439 -5.61 -7.97 42.09
C LYS A 439 -6.76 -8.84 42.57
N SER A 440 -7.86 -8.88 41.82
CA SER A 440 -8.97 -9.81 42.05
C SER A 440 -8.56 -11.17 41.51
N SER A 441 -7.59 -11.81 42.15
CA SER A 441 -7.10 -13.16 41.81
C SER A 441 -7.90 -14.28 42.51
N GLU A 442 -9.10 -14.02 43.04
CA GLU A 442 -9.80 -14.98 43.92
C GLU A 442 -11.26 -15.32 43.57
N ARG A 443 -11.78 -15.01 42.38
CA ARG A 443 -13.14 -15.46 42.01
C ARG A 443 -13.22 -16.21 40.69
N LEU A 444 -12.48 -17.32 40.59
CA LEU A 444 -12.79 -18.43 39.68
C LEU A 444 -12.43 -19.76 40.37
N GLN A 445 -12.93 -19.97 41.59
CA GLN A 445 -13.14 -21.31 42.12
C GLN A 445 -14.48 -21.32 42.84
N GLN A 446 -15.22 -22.42 42.65
CA GLN A 446 -16.48 -22.81 43.30
C GLN A 446 -17.78 -22.34 42.61
N THR A 447 -18.27 -23.17 41.69
CA THR A 447 -19.51 -23.93 41.94
C THR A 447 -19.51 -25.22 41.09
N PRO A 448 -20.16 -26.30 41.57
CA PRO A 448 -19.91 -27.71 41.21
C PRO A 448 -20.40 -28.13 39.81
#